data_AF-A0AAV8XCB2-F1
#
_entry.id   AF-A0AAV8XCB2-F1
#
_cell.length_a   1.000
_cell.length_b   1.000
_cell.length_c   1.000
_cell.angle_alpha   90.00
_cell.angle_beta   90.00
_cell.angle_gamma   90.00
#
_symmetry.space_group_name_H-M   'P 1'
#
loop_
_entity.id
_entity.type
_entity.pdbx_description
1 polymer ?
#
loop_
_entity_poly.entity_id
_entity_poly.type
_entity_poly.pdbx_seq_one_letter_code
_entity_poly.pdbx_strand_id
1 'polypeptide(L)'
;MSEVPLILSTEPYHNMSVYTGSLESAGGKGHTKKVVLGLMENHLNCGHSIFMDNFYVSVDLAKELLRKKTYCTGTIRGNRKDNPKEIVNAKLQKGQSLAKYQNGVLVGKWRDKRDVLYLSTEFKNNLVEYENRRGDKMTKPLPILQYNDYMSGVDRKDQMMAYYPCERKMLRWYKKLGIHLFQLILVNSHYLYNKHSGQIMTLSDFRLEVIRNLLNKDKGRVSIPKKNKEHHCISKITATNTKGETKRKNVECVHRKS
;
A
#
# COMPACT_ATOMS: atom_id res chain seq x y z
N MET A 1 15.92 2.68 -7.61
CA MET A 1 15.54 3.55 -6.47
C MET A 1 14.27 2.97 -5.89
N SER A 2 14.32 2.63 -4.61
CA SER A 2 13.27 1.97 -3.84
C SER A 2 11.91 2.62 -4.05
N GLU A 3 10.95 1.85 -4.54
CA GLU A 3 9.53 2.13 -4.34
C GLU A 3 9.32 2.34 -2.85
N VAL A 4 8.67 3.43 -2.45
CA VAL A 4 8.20 3.60 -1.09
C VAL A 4 6.99 2.68 -0.98
N PRO A 5 7.04 1.57 -0.23
CA PRO A 5 5.90 0.68 -0.15
C PRO A 5 4.79 1.41 0.60
N LEU A 6 3.77 1.84 -0.15
CA LEU A 6 2.51 2.29 0.40
C LEU A 6 1.70 1.07 0.81
N ILE A 7 1.09 1.11 1.99
CA ILE A 7 0.29 0.02 2.51
C ILE A 7 -1.11 0.57 2.74
N LEU A 8 -2.07 0.02 2.00
CA LEU A 8 -3.41 0.57 1.85
C LEU A 8 -4.44 -0.45 2.32
N SER A 9 -5.35 -0.02 3.20
CA SER A 9 -6.43 -0.86 3.73
C SER A 9 -7.76 -0.60 3.00
N THR A 10 -8.29 -1.65 2.37
CA THR A 10 -9.68 -1.90 1.88
C THR A 10 -10.30 -0.86 0.92
N GLU A 11 -11.47 -1.16 0.31
CA GLU A 11 -12.31 -0.21 -0.48
C GLU A 11 -13.36 0.48 0.41
N PRO A 12 -13.47 1.84 0.39
CA PRO A 12 -12.50 2.84 -0.10
C PRO A 12 -11.20 2.82 0.71
N TYR A 13 -10.14 3.53 0.29
CA TYR A 13 -8.91 3.59 1.08
C TYR A 13 -9.16 4.24 2.45
N HIS A 14 -9.04 3.47 3.53
CA HIS A 14 -9.37 3.93 4.89
C HIS A 14 -8.16 4.48 5.66
N ASN A 15 -7.00 3.84 5.52
CA ASN A 15 -5.80 4.20 6.27
C ASN A 15 -4.55 3.99 5.40
N MET A 16 -3.55 4.84 5.58
CA MET A 16 -2.29 4.83 4.85
C MET A 16 -1.14 5.19 5.78
N SER A 17 -0.08 4.39 5.73
CA SER A 17 1.20 4.71 6.35
C SER A 17 2.30 4.70 5.30
N VAL A 18 3.24 5.64 5.41
CA VAL A 18 4.38 5.78 4.50
C VAL A 18 5.58 5.16 5.18
N TYR A 19 6.12 4.09 4.61
CA TYR A 19 7.33 3.48 5.13
C TYR A 19 8.55 4.41 4.96
N THR A 20 9.07 4.96 6.05
CA THR A 20 10.24 5.86 6.03
C THR A 20 11.58 5.17 6.30
N GLY A 21 11.60 3.84 6.39
CA GLY A 21 12.82 3.05 6.63
C GLY A 21 13.01 2.70 8.10
N SER A 22 14.28 2.62 8.54
CA SER A 22 14.65 2.11 9.86
C SER A 22 14.41 3.07 11.03
N LEU A 23 13.90 4.28 10.78
CA LEU A 23 13.72 5.33 11.80
C LEU A 23 12.38 5.24 12.56
N GLU A 24 11.44 4.43 12.09
CA GLU A 24 10.13 4.28 12.76
C GLU A 24 10.18 3.30 13.93
N SER A 25 9.29 3.50 14.92
CA SER A 25 8.97 2.48 15.95
C SER A 25 8.54 1.13 15.36
N ALA A 26 8.08 1.14 14.11
CA ALA A 26 7.79 -0.05 13.32
C ALA A 26 9.05 -0.78 12.82
N GLY A 27 10.23 -0.18 12.84
CA GLY A 27 11.49 -0.79 12.42
C GLY A 27 11.90 -2.02 13.24
N GLY A 28 12.73 -2.88 12.64
CA GLY A 28 13.35 -4.04 13.30
C GLY A 28 12.59 -5.37 13.16
N LYS A 29 12.94 -6.35 14.00
CA LYS A 29 12.27 -7.67 14.01
C LYS A 29 10.78 -7.49 14.27
N GLY A 30 9.95 -8.16 13.46
CA GLY A 30 8.50 -8.06 13.56
C GLY A 30 7.89 -6.80 12.93
N HIS A 31 8.63 -6.08 12.08
CA HIS A 31 8.14 -4.90 11.37
C HIS A 31 6.77 -5.10 10.70
N THR A 32 6.61 -6.19 9.94
CA THR A 32 5.36 -6.49 9.23
C THR A 32 4.16 -6.58 10.16
N LYS A 33 4.36 -7.15 11.36
CA LYS A 33 3.32 -7.28 12.38
C LYS A 33 2.94 -5.92 12.96
N LYS A 34 3.94 -5.09 13.33
CA LYS A 34 3.70 -3.74 13.86
C LYS A 34 2.94 -2.87 12.86
N VAL A 35 3.31 -2.94 11.59
CA VAL A 35 2.65 -2.22 10.49
C VAL A 35 1.19 -2.62 10.38
N VAL A 36 0.89 -3.92 10.30
CA VAL A 36 -0.50 -4.38 10.18
C VAL A 36 -1.34 -3.94 11.38
N LEU A 37 -0.81 -4.11 12.60
CA LEU A 37 -1.53 -3.72 13.82
C LEU A 37 -1.76 -2.21 13.90
N GLY A 38 -0.78 -1.38 13.49
CA GLY A 38 -0.93 0.07 13.45
C GLY A 38 -1.95 0.53 12.41
N LEU A 39 -1.93 -0.05 11.21
CA LEU A 39 -2.92 0.27 10.18
C LEU A 39 -4.34 -0.12 10.58
N MET A 40 -4.47 -1.18 11.38
CA MET A 40 -5.75 -1.71 11.83
C MET A 40 -6.21 -1.16 13.18
N GLU A 41 -5.45 -0.29 13.86
CA GLU A 41 -5.69 0.10 15.26
C GLU A 41 -7.16 0.43 15.57
N ASN A 42 -7.83 1.19 14.71
CA ASN A 42 -9.23 1.62 14.86
C ASN A 42 -10.28 0.60 14.33
N HIS A 43 -9.83 -0.53 13.79
CA HIS A 43 -10.65 -1.57 13.16
C HIS A 43 -10.45 -2.95 13.80
N LEU A 44 -9.62 -3.04 14.85
CA LEU A 44 -9.44 -4.24 15.65
C LEU A 44 -10.63 -4.41 16.61
N ASN A 45 -10.91 -5.66 16.98
CA ASN A 45 -12.00 -6.08 17.87
C ASN A 45 -13.42 -5.93 17.31
N CYS A 46 -13.57 -5.64 16.02
CA CYS A 46 -14.86 -5.46 15.36
C CYS A 46 -15.38 -6.71 14.63
N GLY A 47 -14.64 -7.83 14.64
CA GLY A 47 -15.02 -9.04 13.88
C GLY A 47 -14.70 -8.96 12.39
N HIS A 48 -13.85 -8.02 11.97
CA HIS A 48 -13.46 -7.87 10.56
C HIS A 48 -12.56 -9.01 10.07
N SER A 49 -12.60 -9.25 8.76
CA SER A 49 -11.73 -10.18 8.06
C SER A 49 -10.73 -9.44 7.17
N ILE A 50 -9.43 -9.68 7.39
CA ILE A 50 -8.34 -9.03 6.66
C ILE A 50 -7.73 -10.01 5.65
N PHE A 51 -7.62 -9.57 4.39
CA PHE A 51 -6.90 -10.29 3.34
C PHE A 51 -5.56 -9.60 3.07
N MET A 52 -4.45 -10.36 3.12
CA MET A 52 -3.11 -9.78 3.10
C MET A 52 -2.16 -10.53 2.18
N ASP A 53 -1.25 -9.79 1.53
CA ASP A 53 -0.12 -10.35 0.78
C ASP A 53 0.81 -11.18 1.70
N ASN A 54 1.47 -12.19 1.13
CA ASN A 54 2.47 -13.03 1.78
C ASN A 54 3.62 -12.29 2.49
N PHE A 55 3.87 -11.03 2.14
CA PHE A 55 4.86 -10.22 2.85
C PHE A 55 4.40 -9.87 4.27
N TYR A 56 3.11 -9.75 4.53
CA TYR A 56 2.59 -9.35 5.85
C TYR A 56 2.15 -10.55 6.70
N VAL A 57 1.72 -11.65 6.06
CA VAL A 57 1.12 -12.79 6.76
C VAL A 57 2.17 -13.63 7.50
N SER A 58 1.86 -13.99 8.75
CA SER A 58 2.60 -14.96 9.55
C SER A 58 1.68 -15.62 10.59
N VAL A 59 2.06 -16.81 11.07
CA VAL A 59 1.31 -17.53 12.12
C VAL A 59 1.24 -16.73 13.42
N ASP A 60 2.32 -16.05 13.79
CA ASP A 60 2.36 -15.19 14.97
C ASP A 60 1.38 -14.00 14.88
N LEU A 61 1.38 -13.29 13.74
CA LEU A 61 0.43 -12.20 13.49
C LEU A 61 -1.01 -12.71 13.51
N ALA A 62 -1.29 -13.86 12.89
CA ALA A 62 -2.63 -14.43 12.84
C ALA A 62 -3.20 -14.74 14.23
N LYS A 63 -2.38 -15.30 15.13
CA LYS A 63 -2.79 -15.53 16.53
C LYS A 63 -3.12 -14.23 17.25
N GLU A 64 -2.33 -13.18 17.02
CA GLU A 64 -2.58 -11.89 17.66
C GLU A 64 -3.84 -11.19 17.13
N LEU A 65 -4.07 -11.20 15.82
CA LEU A 65 -5.29 -10.68 15.22
C LEU A 65 -6.52 -11.44 15.74
N LEU A 66 -6.43 -12.78 15.83
CA LEU A 66 -7.52 -13.60 16.36
C LEU A 66 -7.82 -13.26 17.83
N ARG A 67 -6.79 -13.03 18.65
CA ARG A 67 -6.97 -12.55 20.04
C ARG A 67 -7.67 -11.18 20.10
N LYS A 68 -7.47 -10.35 19.08
CA LYS A 68 -8.14 -9.05 18.90
C LYS A 68 -9.42 -9.16 18.07
N LYS A 69 -10.11 -10.31 18.11
CA LYS A 69 -11.37 -10.60 17.37
C LYS A 69 -11.34 -10.12 15.91
N THR A 70 -10.23 -10.36 15.24
CA THR A 70 -10.01 -9.95 13.85
C THR A 70 -9.50 -11.14 13.09
N TYR A 71 -10.21 -11.54 12.05
CA TYR A 71 -9.83 -12.66 11.23
C TYR A 71 -8.81 -12.24 10.17
N CYS A 72 -7.98 -13.18 9.74
CA CYS A 72 -7.08 -12.94 8.62
C CYS A 72 -6.97 -14.16 7.70
N THR A 73 -6.81 -13.89 6.41
CA THR A 73 -6.58 -14.89 5.37
C THR A 73 -5.51 -14.39 4.41
N GLY A 74 -4.59 -15.26 4.03
CA GLY A 74 -3.52 -14.87 3.10
C GLY A 74 -2.62 -16.02 2.69
N THR A 75 -1.84 -15.77 1.64
CA THR A 75 -0.77 -16.69 1.26
C THR A 75 0.43 -16.49 2.20
N ILE A 76 1.24 -17.54 2.42
CA ILE A 76 2.41 -17.46 3.30
C ILE A 76 3.65 -17.95 2.60
N ARG A 77 4.82 -17.38 2.96
CA ARG A 77 6.11 -17.87 2.49
C ARG A 77 6.52 -19.10 3.32
N GLY A 78 7.03 -20.14 2.65
CA GLY A 78 7.40 -21.39 3.32
C GLY A 78 8.51 -21.26 4.36
N ASN A 79 9.39 -20.26 4.20
CA ASN A 79 10.49 -19.97 5.12
C ASN A 79 10.09 -19.10 6.33
N ARG A 80 8.79 -18.79 6.52
CA ARG A 80 8.34 -18.07 7.72
C ARG A 80 8.46 -18.95 8.97
N LYS A 81 8.80 -18.30 10.08
CA LYS A 81 8.82 -18.92 11.40
C LYS A 81 7.43 -19.45 11.76
N ASP A 82 7.39 -20.53 12.53
CA ASP A 82 6.19 -21.14 13.13
C ASP A 82 5.23 -21.82 12.13
N ASN A 83 5.57 -21.88 10.85
CA ASN A 83 4.86 -22.72 9.89
C ASN A 83 5.05 -24.22 10.24
N PRO A 84 4.00 -25.04 10.28
CA PRO A 84 4.12 -26.48 10.50
C PRO A 84 4.95 -27.15 9.40
N LYS A 85 6.11 -27.72 9.77
CA LYS A 85 7.04 -28.36 8.82
C LYS A 85 6.39 -29.52 8.05
N GLU A 86 5.49 -30.25 8.70
CA GLU A 86 4.73 -31.33 8.07
C GLU A 86 3.88 -30.83 6.90
N ILE A 87 3.29 -29.63 6.99
CA ILE A 87 2.50 -29.03 5.92
C ILE A 87 3.41 -28.46 4.85
N VAL A 88 4.45 -27.73 5.23
CA VAL A 88 5.40 -27.10 4.29
C VAL A 88 6.09 -28.15 3.40
N ASN A 89 6.55 -29.25 4.01
CA ASN A 89 7.30 -30.30 3.33
C ASN A 89 6.43 -31.38 2.68
N ALA A 90 5.10 -31.36 2.88
CA ALA A 90 4.20 -32.33 2.28
C ALA A 90 4.31 -32.32 0.75
N LYS A 91 4.42 -33.51 0.15
CA LYS A 91 4.35 -33.68 -1.30
C LYS A 91 2.89 -33.93 -1.68
N LEU A 92 2.35 -33.07 -2.53
CA LEU A 92 0.94 -33.12 -2.95
C LEU A 92 0.84 -33.33 -4.45
N GLN A 93 -0.15 -34.12 -4.87
CA GLN A 93 -0.55 -34.20 -6.28
C GLN A 93 -1.39 -32.98 -6.66
N LYS A 94 -1.43 -32.63 -7.96
CA LYS A 94 -2.25 -31.52 -8.45
C LYS A 94 -3.72 -31.71 -8.03
N GLY A 95 -4.32 -30.65 -7.49
CA GLY A 95 -5.68 -30.62 -6.95
C GLY A 95 -5.76 -30.97 -5.46
N GLN A 96 -4.76 -31.62 -4.87
CA GLN A 96 -4.79 -32.00 -3.46
C GLN A 96 -4.50 -30.80 -2.55
N SER A 97 -5.16 -30.79 -1.39
CA SER A 97 -4.85 -29.89 -0.28
C SER A 97 -4.72 -30.63 1.03
N LEU A 98 -3.74 -30.20 1.84
CA LEU A 98 -3.50 -30.68 3.19
C LEU A 98 -3.45 -29.46 4.12
N ALA A 99 -4.05 -29.55 5.30
CA ALA A 99 -4.04 -28.47 6.28
C ALA A 99 -3.89 -28.98 7.70
N LYS A 100 -3.30 -28.13 8.55
CA LYS A 100 -3.22 -28.31 10.00
C LYS A 100 -3.92 -27.15 10.69
N TYR A 101 -4.69 -27.47 11.73
CA TYR A 101 -5.29 -26.49 12.61
C TYR A 101 -4.51 -26.45 13.92
N GLN A 102 -4.08 -25.26 14.33
CA GLN A 102 -3.42 -25.06 15.63
C GLN A 102 -3.81 -23.70 16.20
N ASN A 103 -4.33 -23.69 17.43
CA ASN A 103 -4.70 -22.47 18.17
C ASN A 103 -5.63 -21.53 17.37
N GLY A 104 -6.64 -22.10 16.70
CA GLY A 104 -7.58 -21.32 15.86
C GLY A 104 -7.00 -20.82 14.54
N VAL A 105 -5.77 -21.18 14.20
CA VAL A 105 -5.13 -20.85 12.93
C VAL A 105 -5.06 -22.09 12.06
N LEU A 106 -5.62 -22.02 10.86
CA LEU A 106 -5.41 -22.97 9.80
C LEU A 106 -4.16 -22.61 9.01
N VAL A 107 -3.24 -23.56 8.84
CA VAL A 107 -2.17 -23.48 7.85
C VAL A 107 -2.35 -24.62 6.84
N GLY A 108 -2.46 -24.26 5.58
CA GLY A 108 -2.72 -25.18 4.48
C GLY A 108 -1.65 -25.13 3.39
N LYS A 109 -1.49 -26.25 2.70
CA LYS A 109 -0.77 -26.39 1.44
C LYS A 109 -1.73 -26.93 0.39
N TRP A 110 -1.71 -26.33 -0.79
CA TRP A 110 -2.50 -26.77 -1.95
C TRP A 110 -1.62 -26.78 -3.19
N ARG A 111 -1.77 -27.79 -4.03
CA ARG A 111 -1.03 -27.92 -5.28
C ARG A 111 -1.96 -27.62 -6.46
N ASP A 112 -1.76 -26.49 -7.10
CA ASP A 112 -2.27 -26.26 -8.46
C ASP A 112 -1.16 -26.57 -9.48
N LYS A 113 -0.72 -25.60 -10.28
CA LYS A 113 0.51 -25.71 -11.07
C LYS A 113 1.77 -25.72 -10.20
N ARG A 114 1.70 -25.02 -9.06
CA ARG A 114 2.76 -24.90 -8.06
C ARG A 114 2.15 -25.06 -6.67
N ASP A 115 3.03 -25.29 -5.70
CA ASP A 115 2.64 -25.31 -4.29
C ASP A 115 2.24 -23.89 -3.85
N VAL A 116 1.06 -23.79 -3.26
CA VAL A 116 0.57 -22.58 -2.60
C VAL A 116 0.42 -22.90 -1.12
N LEU A 117 1.19 -22.19 -0.29
CA LEU A 117 1.01 -22.20 1.15
C LEU A 117 0.12 -21.03 1.54
N TYR A 118 -0.80 -21.28 2.46
CA TYR A 118 -1.75 -20.29 2.90
C TYR A 118 -2.13 -20.48 4.37
N LEU A 119 -2.72 -19.43 4.92
CA LEU A 119 -3.21 -19.38 6.27
C LEU A 119 -4.61 -18.76 6.28
N SER A 120 -5.46 -19.23 7.18
CA SER A 120 -6.72 -18.56 7.51
C SER A 120 -7.07 -18.76 8.98
N THR A 121 -7.76 -17.80 9.58
CA THR A 121 -8.37 -17.93 10.91
C THR A 121 -9.90 -17.97 10.86
N GLU A 122 -10.48 -17.97 9.66
CA GLU A 122 -11.92 -17.85 9.43
C GLU A 122 -12.46 -19.05 8.65
N PHE A 123 -11.75 -19.44 7.60
CA PHE A 123 -12.22 -20.44 6.65
C PHE A 123 -11.63 -21.82 6.93
N LYS A 124 -12.47 -22.86 6.77
CA LYS A 124 -12.05 -24.26 6.81
C LYS A 124 -11.38 -24.67 5.50
N ASN A 125 -10.49 -25.66 5.53
CA ASN A 125 -9.92 -26.28 4.32
C ASN A 125 -10.91 -27.22 3.61
N ASN A 126 -12.02 -26.65 3.15
CA ASN A 126 -12.95 -27.34 2.27
C ASN A 126 -12.53 -27.10 0.82
N LEU A 127 -12.43 -28.16 0.03
CA LEU A 127 -12.26 -28.04 -1.41
C LEU A 127 -13.61 -27.68 -2.04
N VAL A 128 -13.64 -26.57 -2.76
CA VAL A 128 -14.83 -26.04 -3.43
C VAL A 128 -14.58 -26.06 -4.93
N GLU A 129 -15.59 -26.44 -5.70
CA GLU A 129 -15.56 -26.34 -7.15
C GLU A 129 -15.61 -24.87 -7.57
N TYR A 130 -14.77 -24.49 -8.53
CA TYR A 130 -14.82 -23.20 -9.17
C TYR A 130 -14.58 -23.36 -10.66
N GLU A 131 -15.21 -22.50 -11.45
CA GLU A 131 -15.00 -22.41 -12.87
C GLU A 131 -13.97 -21.31 -13.16
N ASN A 132 -12.93 -21.64 -13.92
CA ASN A 132 -11.97 -20.64 -14.34
C ASN A 132 -12.54 -19.79 -15.50
N ARG A 133 -11.86 -18.70 -15.86
CA ARG A 133 -12.28 -17.84 -17.00
C ARG A 133 -12.32 -18.55 -18.37
N ARG A 134 -11.79 -19.77 -18.47
CA ARG A 134 -11.77 -20.61 -19.68
C ARG A 134 -12.90 -21.65 -19.69
N GLY A 135 -13.72 -21.73 -18.64
CA GLY A 135 -14.78 -22.72 -18.50
C GLY A 135 -14.33 -24.05 -17.89
N ASP A 136 -13.06 -24.18 -17.46
CA ASP A 136 -12.59 -25.41 -16.83
C ASP A 136 -13.04 -25.46 -15.37
N LYS A 137 -13.72 -26.56 -14.98
CA LYS A 137 -14.07 -26.86 -13.60
C LYS A 137 -12.85 -27.38 -12.84
N MET A 138 -12.52 -26.73 -11.73
CA MET A 138 -11.36 -27.05 -10.90
C MET A 138 -11.74 -26.99 -9.42
N THR A 139 -11.02 -27.69 -8.56
CA THR A 139 -11.22 -27.65 -7.11
C THR A 139 -10.15 -26.81 -6.43
N LYS A 140 -10.56 -25.92 -5.51
CA LYS A 140 -9.66 -25.03 -4.77
C LYS A 140 -10.09 -24.94 -3.30
N PRO A 141 -9.16 -24.83 -2.34
CA PRO A 141 -9.53 -24.57 -0.96
C PRO A 141 -10.31 -23.27 -0.81
N LEU A 142 -11.40 -23.29 -0.04
CA LEU A 142 -12.21 -22.11 0.26
C LEU A 142 -11.38 -20.88 0.71
N PRO A 143 -10.35 -20.99 1.58
CA PRO A 143 -9.54 -19.84 1.96
C PRO A 143 -8.81 -19.19 0.78
N ILE A 144 -8.35 -20.00 -0.19
CA ILE A 144 -7.67 -19.50 -1.40
C ILE A 144 -8.68 -18.88 -2.36
N LEU A 145 -9.89 -19.42 -2.45
CA LEU A 145 -10.95 -18.84 -3.27
C LEU A 145 -11.27 -17.42 -2.77
N GLN A 146 -11.61 -17.30 -1.48
CA GLN A 146 -11.89 -16.02 -0.82
C GLN A 146 -10.70 -15.05 -0.95
N TYR A 147 -9.48 -15.52 -0.71
CA TYR A 147 -8.28 -14.70 -0.90
C TYR A 147 -8.20 -14.09 -2.30
N ASN A 148 -8.40 -14.87 -3.36
CA ASN A 148 -8.31 -14.36 -4.73
C ASN A 148 -9.41 -13.34 -5.02
N ASP A 149 -10.63 -13.57 -4.52
CA ASP A 149 -11.76 -12.66 -4.75
C ASP A 149 -11.48 -11.28 -4.15
N TYR A 150 -11.06 -11.23 -2.88
CA TYR A 150 -10.75 -9.96 -2.20
C TYR A 150 -9.46 -9.30 -2.73
N MET A 151 -8.41 -10.07 -3.00
CA MET A 151 -7.17 -9.51 -3.54
C MET A 151 -7.35 -8.96 -4.96
N SER A 152 -8.22 -9.57 -5.78
CA SER A 152 -8.53 -9.05 -7.11
C SER A 152 -9.16 -7.64 -7.08
N GLY A 153 -9.87 -7.30 -6.00
CA GLY A 153 -10.40 -5.95 -5.78
C GLY A 153 -9.28 -4.93 -5.52
N VAL A 154 -8.26 -5.31 -4.75
CA VAL A 154 -7.08 -4.45 -4.50
C VAL A 154 -6.33 -4.20 -5.80
N ASP A 155 -6.07 -5.25 -6.58
CA ASP A 155 -5.39 -5.14 -7.88
C ASP A 155 -6.13 -4.22 -8.85
N ARG A 156 -7.48 -4.27 -8.86
CA ARG A 156 -8.30 -3.40 -9.70
C ARG A 156 -8.10 -1.92 -9.38
N LYS A 157 -7.92 -1.55 -8.12
CA LYS A 157 -7.65 -0.15 -7.77
C LYS A 157 -6.27 0.29 -8.16
N ASP A 158 -5.27 -0.54 -7.89
CA ASP A 158 -3.89 -0.25 -8.27
C ASP A 158 -3.82 -0.06 -9.79
N GLN A 159 -4.60 -0.85 -10.54
CA GLN A 159 -4.82 -0.65 -11.96
C GLN A 159 -5.50 0.69 -12.29
N MET A 160 -6.57 1.08 -11.58
CA MET A 160 -7.24 2.38 -11.76
C MET A 160 -6.29 3.56 -11.53
N MET A 161 -5.40 3.47 -10.53
CA MET A 161 -4.36 4.47 -10.30
C MET A 161 -3.32 4.49 -11.42
N ALA A 162 -2.92 3.32 -11.91
CA ALA A 162 -1.92 3.17 -12.97
C ALA A 162 -2.40 3.66 -14.34
N TYR A 163 -3.71 3.64 -14.62
CA TYR A 163 -4.25 4.15 -15.90
C TYR A 163 -4.07 5.66 -16.09
N TYR A 164 -4.06 6.42 -15.00
CA TYR A 164 -3.96 7.87 -15.04
C TYR A 164 -2.85 8.38 -14.10
N PRO A 165 -1.59 8.05 -14.40
CA PRO A 165 -0.46 8.43 -13.57
C PRO A 165 -0.29 9.95 -13.63
N CYS A 166 -0.21 10.57 -12.45
CA CYS A 166 0.08 11.99 -12.29
C CYS A 166 1.55 12.20 -11.89
N GLU A 167 2.29 11.13 -11.62
CA GLU A 167 3.70 11.16 -11.24
C GLU A 167 4.57 11.61 -12.41
N ARG A 168 5.11 12.83 -12.31
CA ARG A 168 6.13 13.32 -13.24
C ARG A 168 7.53 13.00 -12.70
N LYS A 169 8.53 12.93 -13.59
CA LYS A 169 9.95 12.88 -13.17
C LYS A 169 10.25 14.15 -12.35
N MET A 170 10.37 13.98 -11.04
CA MET A 170 10.65 15.04 -10.09
C MET A 170 11.84 14.64 -9.22
N LEU A 171 12.76 15.59 -8.99
CA LEU A 171 13.95 15.42 -8.14
C LEU A 171 13.60 15.30 -6.65
N ARG A 172 12.42 15.79 -6.22
CA ARG A 172 12.02 15.83 -4.80
C ARG A 172 10.92 14.79 -4.53
N TRP A 173 11.20 13.81 -3.66
CA TRP A 173 10.31 12.67 -3.40
C TRP A 173 8.97 13.06 -2.75
N TYR A 174 8.95 14.03 -1.83
CA TYR A 174 7.73 14.43 -1.13
C TYR A 174 6.67 15.03 -2.06
N LYS A 175 7.08 15.62 -3.20
CA LYS A 175 6.15 16.11 -4.21
C LYS A 175 5.42 14.96 -4.90
N LYS A 176 6.10 13.84 -5.12
CA LYS A 176 5.47 12.62 -5.66
C LYS A 176 4.45 12.07 -4.67
N LEU A 177 4.78 12.04 -3.38
CA LEU A 177 3.85 11.63 -2.33
C LEU A 177 2.60 12.51 -2.30
N GLY A 178 2.76 13.85 -2.38
CA GLY A 178 1.64 14.78 -2.43
C GLY A 178 0.73 14.55 -3.64
N ILE A 179 1.29 14.33 -4.83
CA ILE A 179 0.52 14.01 -6.04
C ILE A 179 -0.24 12.69 -5.87
N HIS A 180 0.41 11.69 -5.30
CA HIS A 180 -0.19 10.38 -5.06
C HIS A 180 -1.38 10.47 -4.08
N LEU A 181 -1.26 11.27 -3.01
CA LEU A 181 -2.36 11.56 -2.09
C LEU A 181 -3.57 12.17 -2.82
N PHE A 182 -3.36 13.11 -3.75
CA PHE A 182 -4.45 13.67 -4.55
C PHE A 182 -5.10 12.62 -5.45
N GLN A 183 -4.32 11.71 -6.04
CA GLN A 183 -4.89 10.60 -6.82
C GLN A 183 -5.75 9.68 -5.94
N LEU A 184 -5.29 9.33 -4.74
CA LEU A 184 -6.07 8.52 -3.78
C LEU A 184 -7.40 9.20 -3.40
N ILE A 185 -7.37 10.49 -3.07
CA ILE A 185 -8.57 11.28 -2.76
C ILE A 185 -9.54 11.28 -3.95
N LEU A 186 -9.03 11.46 -5.16
CA LEU A 186 -9.84 11.49 -6.38
C LEU A 186 -10.52 10.14 -6.66
N VAL A 187 -9.80 9.02 -6.49
CA VAL A 187 -10.35 7.67 -6.63
C VAL A 187 -11.39 7.38 -5.55
N ASN A 188 -11.13 7.75 -4.30
CA ASN A 188 -12.10 7.62 -3.21
C ASN A 188 -13.36 8.46 -3.48
N SER A 189 -13.20 9.68 -3.97
CA SER A 189 -14.32 10.58 -4.32
C SER A 189 -15.15 10.01 -5.48
N HIS A 190 -14.50 9.44 -6.49
CA HIS A 190 -15.15 8.75 -7.61
C HIS A 190 -15.97 7.54 -7.14
N TYR A 191 -15.39 6.71 -6.26
CA TYR A 191 -16.09 5.58 -5.65
C TYR A 191 -17.35 6.04 -4.89
N LEU A 192 -17.21 7.08 -4.04
CA LEU A 192 -18.34 7.62 -3.28
C LEU A 192 -19.42 8.22 -4.17
N TYR A 193 -19.02 8.93 -5.24
CA TYR A 193 -19.94 9.49 -6.22
C TYR A 193 -20.78 8.37 -6.86
N ASN A 194 -20.13 7.37 -7.46
CA ASN A 194 -20.85 6.26 -8.12
C ASN A 194 -21.73 5.47 -7.15
N LYS A 195 -21.36 5.40 -5.87
CA LYS A 195 -22.13 4.70 -4.84
C LYS A 195 -23.41 5.43 -4.43
N HIS A 196 -23.42 6.78 -4.45
CA HIS A 196 -24.53 7.57 -3.88
C HIS A 196 -25.28 8.45 -4.89
N SER A 197 -24.71 8.73 -6.06
CA SER A 197 -25.33 9.62 -7.06
C SER A 197 -26.46 8.94 -7.85
N GLY A 198 -26.54 7.61 -7.82
CA GLY A 198 -27.41 6.82 -8.69
C GLY A 198 -26.97 6.83 -10.16
N GLN A 199 -25.89 7.53 -10.51
CA GLN A 199 -25.32 7.61 -11.85
C GLN A 199 -23.95 6.95 -11.86
N ILE A 200 -23.73 6.06 -12.82
CA ILE A 200 -22.43 5.41 -13.01
C ILE A 200 -21.61 6.28 -13.96
N MET A 201 -20.55 6.88 -13.43
CA MET A 201 -19.60 7.66 -14.21
C MET A 201 -18.27 6.91 -14.33
N THR A 202 -17.63 6.99 -15.49
CA THR A 202 -16.28 6.47 -15.66
C THR A 202 -15.29 7.33 -14.86
N LEU A 203 -14.14 6.75 -14.48
CA LEU A 203 -13.10 7.52 -13.80
C LEU A 203 -12.60 8.69 -14.67
N SER A 204 -12.51 8.50 -15.99
CA SER A 204 -12.10 9.55 -16.93
C SER A 204 -13.04 10.74 -16.91
N ASP A 205 -14.34 10.49 -17.05
CA ASP A 205 -15.36 11.54 -17.10
C ASP A 205 -15.46 12.27 -15.78
N PHE A 206 -15.37 11.53 -14.67
CA PHE A 206 -15.33 12.11 -13.33
C PHE A 206 -14.15 13.06 -13.16
N ARG A 207 -12.96 12.67 -13.63
CA ARG A 207 -11.77 13.53 -13.58
C ARG A 207 -11.93 14.77 -14.43
N LEU A 208 -12.47 14.64 -15.65
CA LEU A 208 -12.73 15.79 -16.53
C LEU A 208 -13.72 16.75 -15.88
N GLU A 209 -14.77 16.23 -15.24
CA GLU A 209 -15.77 17.05 -14.58
C GLU A 209 -15.20 17.78 -13.35
N VAL A 210 -14.38 17.09 -12.54
CA VAL A 210 -13.64 17.73 -11.45
C VAL A 210 -12.75 18.86 -11.98
N ILE A 211 -12.01 18.63 -13.08
CA ILE A 211 -11.14 19.65 -13.69
C ILE A 211 -11.96 20.84 -14.18
N ARG A 212 -13.06 20.61 -14.91
CA ARG A 212 -13.94 21.69 -15.40
C ARG A 212 -14.45 22.56 -14.25
N ASN A 213 -14.93 21.92 -13.18
CA ASN A 213 -15.45 22.65 -12.01
C ASN A 213 -14.36 23.40 -11.23
N LEU A 214 -13.11 22.92 -11.24
CA LEU A 214 -11.99 23.64 -10.64
C LEU A 214 -11.53 24.82 -11.50
N LEU A 215 -11.57 24.71 -12.83
CA LEU A 215 -11.19 25.78 -13.76
C LEU A 215 -12.26 26.87 -13.89
N ASN A 216 -13.54 26.49 -13.82
CA ASN A 216 -14.67 27.44 -13.91
C ASN A 216 -14.81 28.34 -12.66
N LYS A 217 -13.95 28.18 -11.65
CA LYS A 217 -13.87 29.04 -10.45
C LYS A 217 -12.94 30.25 -10.62
N ASP A 218 -12.73 30.74 -11.84
CA ASP A 218 -12.21 32.10 -12.07
C ASP A 218 -13.29 33.16 -11.74
N LYS A 219 -13.57 33.34 -10.45
CA LYS A 219 -14.09 34.60 -9.91
C LYS A 219 -13.04 35.16 -8.96
N GLY A 220 -12.16 35.98 -9.53
CA GLY A 220 -11.18 36.79 -8.81
C GLY A 220 -9.75 36.28 -8.99
N ARG A 221 -8.98 36.95 -9.87
CA ARG A 221 -7.51 36.85 -9.85
C ARG A 221 -7.05 37.07 -8.41
N VAL A 222 -6.54 36.03 -7.75
CA VAL A 222 -5.78 36.23 -6.51
C VAL A 222 -4.61 37.12 -6.89
N SER A 223 -4.54 38.32 -6.33
CA SER A 223 -3.40 39.21 -6.50
C SER A 223 -2.18 38.48 -5.97
N ILE A 224 -1.37 37.92 -6.86
CA ILE A 224 -0.07 37.35 -6.50
C ILE A 224 0.71 38.52 -5.88
N PRO A 225 1.12 38.45 -4.60
CA PRO A 225 1.96 39.49 -4.03
C PRO A 225 3.19 39.63 -4.93
N LYS A 226 3.48 40.85 -5.40
CA LYS A 226 4.70 41.12 -6.15
C LYS A 226 5.87 40.61 -5.30
N LYS A 227 6.49 39.52 -5.73
CA LYS A 227 7.68 38.97 -5.08
C LYS A 227 8.73 40.08 -5.11
N ASN A 228 9.12 40.63 -3.96
CA ASN A 228 10.29 41.50 -3.89
C ASN A 228 11.45 40.73 -4.52
N LYS A 229 11.98 41.24 -5.63
CA LYS A 229 13.15 40.66 -6.30
C LYS A 229 14.38 40.99 -5.46
N GLU A 230 14.47 40.43 -4.26
CA GLU A 230 15.75 40.37 -3.57
C GLU A 230 16.60 39.33 -4.30
N HIS A 231 17.50 39.83 -5.15
CA HIS A 231 18.47 39.01 -5.84
C HIS A 231 19.53 38.59 -4.83
N HIS A 232 19.45 37.35 -4.36
CA HIS A 232 20.57 36.75 -3.63
C HIS A 232 21.73 36.53 -4.60
N CYS A 233 22.82 37.23 -4.37
CA CYS A 233 24.07 37.03 -5.11
C CYS A 233 25.04 36.25 -4.23
N ILE A 234 25.78 35.35 -4.86
CA ILE A 234 26.87 34.61 -4.21
C ILE A 234 28.15 35.43 -4.35
N SER A 235 28.69 35.95 -3.24
CA SER A 235 30.00 36.62 -3.23
C SER A 235 31.08 35.68 -2.69
N LYS A 236 32.28 35.75 -3.27
CA LYS A 236 33.45 35.00 -2.79
C LYS A 236 34.07 35.76 -1.63
N ILE A 237 34.28 35.07 -0.50
CA ILE A 237 35.00 35.63 0.64
C ILE A 237 36.49 35.64 0.30
N THR A 238 37.12 36.82 0.21
CA THR A 238 38.58 36.99 0.15
C THR A 238 39.10 37.35 1.54
N ALA A 239 38.97 36.43 2.49
CA ALA A 239 39.61 36.58 3.80
C ALA A 239 40.89 35.73 3.80
N THR A 240 42.03 36.42 3.71
CA THR A 240 43.36 35.85 3.86
C THR A 240 43.73 35.82 5.35
N ASN A 241 44.37 34.74 5.81
CA ASN A 241 44.98 34.74 7.15
C ASN A 241 46.21 35.66 7.19
N THR A 242 46.75 35.92 8.38
CA THR A 242 47.99 36.70 8.60
C THR A 242 49.24 36.12 7.93
N LYS A 243 49.13 34.97 7.25
CA LYS A 243 50.21 34.30 6.49
C LYS A 243 49.96 34.27 4.97
N GLY A 244 48.94 34.97 4.46
CA GLY A 244 48.69 35.10 3.02
C GLY A 244 48.03 33.89 2.35
N GLU A 245 47.57 32.89 3.11
CA GLU A 245 46.90 31.71 2.56
C GLU A 245 45.37 31.87 2.55
N THR A 246 44.74 31.48 1.44
CA THR A 246 43.28 31.53 1.27
C THR A 246 42.65 30.33 1.97
N LYS A 247 41.91 30.53 3.07
CA LYS A 247 41.06 29.46 3.62
C LYS A 247 39.97 29.12 2.58
N ARG A 248 39.69 27.82 2.41
CA ARG A 248 38.71 27.20 1.48
C ARG A 248 37.59 28.16 1.03
N LYS A 249 37.33 28.18 -0.28
CA LYS A 249 36.27 28.95 -0.97
C LYS A 249 34.90 28.76 -0.30
N ASN A 250 34.64 29.52 0.75
CA ASN A 250 33.32 29.67 1.34
C ASN A 250 32.62 30.83 0.61
N VAL A 251 31.39 30.59 0.21
CA VAL A 251 30.54 31.53 -0.53
C VAL A 251 29.41 31.93 0.39
N GLU A 252 29.24 33.24 0.58
CA GLU A 252 28.18 33.79 1.42
C GLU A 252 27.06 34.36 0.54
N CYS A 253 25.81 34.19 1.00
CA CYS A 253 24.63 34.66 0.28
C CYS A 253 24.30 36.08 0.75
N VAL A 254 24.49 37.08 -0.10
CA VAL A 254 24.29 38.49 0.25
C VAL A 254 23.05 39.03 -0.46
N HIS A 255 22.25 39.82 0.26
CA HIS A 255 21.08 40.51 -0.29
C HIS A 255 21.53 41.80 -0.97
N ARG A 256 21.32 41.92 -2.28
CA ARG A 256 21.53 43.18 -3.00
C ARG A 256 20.19 43.91 -3.13
N LYS A 257 20.03 45.03 -2.42
CA LYS A 257 18.92 45.96 -2.69
C LYS A 257 19.21 46.68 -4.00
N SER A 258 18.22 46.75 -4.89
CA SER A 258 18.27 47.53 -6.14
C SER A 258 18.28 49.02 -5.81
#